data_AF-A0A2E7ZRK7-F1
#
_entry.id   AF-A0A2E7ZRK7-F1
#
_cell.length_a   1.000
_cell.length_b   1.000
_cell.length_c   1.000
_cell.angle_alpha   90.00
_cell.angle_beta   90.00
_cell.angle_gamma   90.00
#
_symmetry.space_group_name_H-M   'P 1'
#
loop_
_entity.id
_entity.type
_entity.pdbx_description
1 polymer ?
#
loop_
_entity_poly.entity_id
_entity_poly.type
_entity_poly.pdbx_seq_one_letter_code
_entity_poly.pdbx_strand_id
1 'polypeptide(L)'
;MTFANKPSKRPYYIPKTTSLDGRQYPVVWSPKTGGYVIEKDGQVIAYGPMKDFATQRLMMSRSGYFWGAVPSQSHGRRSSSGWLSKLITLAVLIIMIASMVVVFTRLKRKFSGQSGSRHRRGRVAVGPPSGPRQHEPDHPHFWLQVEVGDMISVNDMQSWTDMLKAANASTFGQDFVVRSALRMRAIDDHWQSALFGIDQLSAMPGDQSLWMLVWRQAGQVELSVYYTPKGIQLGTRADMLDRGDNWLFEPPSGDDWMPNDLQFVHQVTHSGTNESGTEVEQVFKQSAAPAAFGLATAYPGNRSVRSLRLVRWRCPEAMHNPLMLLVEFGAMERMEGGHLQLLLGTSVRPDELDVTPLGADRAA
;
A
#
# COMPACT_ATOMS: atom_id res chain seq x y z
N MET A 1 16.37 -2.95 -17.25
CA MET A 1 16.40 -3.33 -18.69
C MET A 1 17.82 -3.68 -19.05
N THR A 2 18.04 -4.92 -19.48
CA THR A 2 19.32 -5.36 -20.03
C THR A 2 19.20 -5.45 -21.54
N PHE A 3 20.19 -4.91 -22.25
CA PHE A 3 20.38 -5.03 -23.69
C PHE A 3 21.48 -6.08 -23.91
N ALA A 4 21.23 -7.03 -24.81
CA ALA A 4 22.23 -8.06 -25.15
C ALA A 4 23.54 -7.46 -25.69
N ASN A 5 23.46 -6.29 -26.33
CA ASN A 5 24.60 -5.51 -26.85
C ASN A 5 24.37 -4.02 -26.64
N LYS A 6 25.43 -3.21 -26.73
CA LYS A 6 25.32 -1.75 -26.72
C LYS A 6 24.43 -1.30 -27.88
N PRO A 7 23.32 -0.58 -27.62
CA PRO A 7 22.49 -0.04 -28.69
C PRO A 7 23.34 0.86 -29.61
N SER A 8 23.14 0.72 -30.93
CA SER A 8 23.82 1.55 -31.94
C SER A 8 23.51 3.05 -31.78
N LYS A 9 22.33 3.36 -31.22
CA LYS A 9 21.93 4.70 -30.76
C LYS A 9 21.49 4.61 -29.31
N ARG A 10 21.99 5.51 -28.45
CA ARG A 10 21.51 5.64 -27.07
C ARG A 10 20.00 5.90 -27.10
N PRO A 11 19.17 5.11 -26.38
CA PRO A 11 17.76 5.38 -26.29
C PRO A 11 17.51 6.78 -25.72
N TYR A 12 16.59 7.53 -26.34
CA TYR A 12 16.39 8.96 -26.05
C TYR A 12 15.95 9.23 -24.60
N TYR A 13 15.31 8.25 -23.96
CA TYR A 13 14.85 8.32 -22.58
C TYR A 13 15.96 8.08 -21.54
N ILE A 14 17.18 7.71 -21.97
CA ILE A 14 18.32 7.53 -21.08
C ILE A 14 19.17 8.80 -21.16
N PRO A 15 19.21 9.64 -20.12
CA PRO A 15 19.96 10.88 -20.14
C PRO A 15 21.47 10.61 -20.17
N LYS A 16 22.24 11.66 -20.50
CA LYS A 16 23.71 11.56 -20.48
C LYS A 16 24.26 11.61 -19.06
N THR A 17 23.55 12.27 -18.15
CA THR A 17 23.89 12.40 -16.73
C THR A 17 22.63 12.25 -15.88
N THR A 18 22.81 11.95 -14.59
CA THR A 18 21.72 11.93 -13.61
C THR A 18 22.21 12.48 -12.28
N SER A 19 21.30 13.04 -11.49
CA SER A 19 21.61 13.57 -10.16
C SER A 19 21.41 12.49 -9.10
N LEU A 20 22.45 12.26 -8.30
CA LEU A 20 22.43 11.38 -7.13
C LEU A 20 23.16 12.11 -5.99
N ASP A 21 22.52 12.25 -4.83
CA ASP A 21 23.08 12.97 -3.67
C ASP A 21 23.60 14.39 -3.99
N GLY A 22 22.84 15.13 -4.82
CA GLY A 22 23.18 16.49 -5.24
C GLY A 22 24.37 16.61 -6.19
N ARG A 23 24.95 15.49 -6.64
CA ARG A 23 26.05 15.45 -7.62
C ARG A 23 25.59 14.86 -8.94
N GLN A 24 26.09 15.42 -10.03
CA GLN A 24 25.83 14.90 -11.38
C GLN A 24 26.79 13.76 -11.68
N TYR A 25 26.24 12.61 -12.04
CA TYR A 25 27.00 11.45 -12.47
C TYR A 25 26.76 11.13 -13.95
N PRO A 26 27.80 10.73 -14.70
CA PRO A 26 27.62 10.28 -16.07
C PRO A 26 26.90 8.94 -16.08
N VAL A 27 25.90 8.82 -16.95
CA VAL A 27 25.24 7.55 -17.24
C VAL A 27 26.00 6.92 -18.41
N VAL A 28 26.63 5.76 -18.20
CA VAL A 28 27.48 5.10 -19.20
C VAL A 28 26.97 3.69 -19.48
N TRP A 29 27.10 3.21 -20.72
CA TRP A 29 26.76 1.81 -21.01
C TRP A 29 27.87 0.90 -20.49
N SER A 30 27.50 -0.15 -19.75
CA SER A 30 28.42 -1.14 -19.20
C SER A 30 28.19 -2.51 -19.86
N PRO A 31 29.21 -3.08 -20.53
CA PRO A 31 29.12 -4.42 -21.12
C PRO A 31 28.88 -5.50 -20.06
N LYS A 32 29.43 -5.30 -18.85
CA LYS A 32 29.35 -6.27 -17.76
C LYS A 32 27.92 -6.47 -17.25
N THR A 33 27.11 -5.41 -17.28
CA THR A 33 25.72 -5.45 -16.80
C THR A 33 24.71 -5.54 -17.94
N GLY A 34 25.16 -5.42 -19.19
CA GLY A 34 24.28 -5.26 -20.34
C GLY A 34 23.39 -4.02 -20.25
N GLY A 35 23.75 -3.01 -19.46
CA GLY A 35 22.87 -1.90 -19.12
C GLY A 35 23.58 -0.57 -19.05
N TYR A 36 22.82 0.51 -18.89
CA TYR A 36 23.41 1.78 -18.50
C TYR A 36 23.62 1.78 -16.99
N VAL A 37 24.69 2.40 -16.53
CA VAL A 37 25.13 2.42 -15.13
C VAL A 37 25.66 3.79 -14.76
N ILE A 38 25.75 4.02 -13.47
CA ILE A 38 26.42 5.14 -12.83
C ILE A 38 27.63 4.57 -12.08
N GLU A 39 28.80 5.19 -12.24
CA GLU A 39 29.96 4.87 -11.41
C GLU A 39 30.06 5.90 -10.29
N LYS A 40 29.94 5.42 -9.04
CA LYS A 40 30.04 6.24 -7.83
C LYS A 40 31.01 5.58 -6.86
N ASP A 41 32.09 6.26 -6.52
CA ASP A 41 33.07 5.81 -5.51
C ASP A 41 33.60 4.39 -5.78
N GLY A 42 33.82 4.05 -7.05
CA GLY A 42 34.27 2.72 -7.49
C GLY A 42 33.17 1.65 -7.53
N GLN A 43 31.94 1.98 -7.16
CA GLN A 43 30.78 1.11 -7.27
C GLN A 43 29.99 1.38 -8.55
N VAL A 44 29.54 0.31 -9.20
CA VAL A 44 28.70 0.35 -10.39
C VAL A 44 27.25 0.20 -9.96
N ILE A 45 26.48 1.28 -10.09
CA ILE A 45 25.05 1.32 -9.76
C ILE A 45 24.27 1.22 -11.06
N ALA A 46 23.35 0.27 -11.16
CA ALA A 46 22.52 0.13 -12.36
C ALA A 46 21.64 1.38 -12.57
N TYR A 47 21.66 1.93 -13.78
CA TYR A 47 20.76 3.00 -14.17
C TYR A 47 19.35 2.42 -14.36
N GLY A 48 18.45 2.68 -13.42
CA GLY A 48 17.09 2.15 -13.43
C GLY A 48 16.16 2.96 -14.35
N PRO A 49 15.66 2.40 -15.47
CA PRO A 49 14.67 3.08 -16.33
C PRO A 49 13.35 3.39 -15.61
N MET A 50 13.06 2.72 -14.49
CA MET A 50 11.85 2.95 -13.69
C MET A 50 11.83 4.33 -13.04
N LYS A 51 12.97 4.86 -12.60
CA LYS A 51 13.04 6.22 -12.00
C LYS A 51 12.72 7.29 -13.05
N ASP A 52 13.22 7.12 -14.27
CA ASP A 52 12.91 8.01 -15.40
C ASP A 52 11.51 7.81 -15.95
N PHE A 53 11.02 6.57 -16.06
CA PHE A 53 9.67 6.30 -16.53
C PHE A 53 8.62 6.85 -15.56
N ALA A 54 8.85 6.72 -14.25
CA ALA A 54 8.06 7.36 -13.21
C ALA A 54 8.06 8.89 -13.37
N THR A 55 9.23 9.49 -13.52
CA THR A 55 9.40 10.94 -13.66
C THR A 55 8.78 11.46 -14.97
N GLN A 56 8.98 10.76 -16.09
CA GLN A 56 8.42 11.08 -17.40
C GLN A 56 6.89 10.93 -17.41
N ARG A 57 6.36 9.85 -16.84
CA ARG A 57 4.91 9.61 -16.76
C ARG A 57 4.22 10.62 -15.85
N LEU A 58 4.88 11.06 -14.78
CA LEU A 58 4.41 12.11 -13.88
C LEU A 58 4.46 13.51 -14.55
N MET A 59 5.51 13.80 -15.34
CA MET A 59 5.59 15.05 -16.13
C MET A 59 4.54 15.11 -17.25
N MET A 60 4.25 13.97 -17.87
CA MET A 60 3.23 13.85 -18.90
C MET A 60 1.80 13.95 -18.33
N SER A 61 1.53 13.32 -17.17
CA SER A 61 0.21 13.40 -16.53
C SER A 61 -0.13 14.80 -16.02
N ARG A 62 0.87 15.56 -15.53
CA ARG A 62 0.70 16.97 -15.16
C ARG A 62 0.47 17.91 -16.34
N SER A 63 0.86 17.49 -17.56
CA SER A 63 0.76 18.30 -18.77
C SER A 63 -0.41 17.87 -19.68
N GLY A 64 -1.27 16.95 -19.24
CA GLY A 64 -2.47 16.53 -19.97
C GLY A 64 -2.21 15.63 -21.20
N TYR A 65 -1.00 15.08 -21.37
CA TYR A 65 -0.71 14.16 -22.47
C TYR A 65 -1.06 12.71 -22.08
N PHE A 66 -2.03 12.11 -22.77
CA PHE A 66 -2.37 10.69 -22.70
C PHE A 66 -1.95 9.97 -24.01
N TRP A 67 -1.41 8.76 -23.91
CA TRP A 67 -1.05 7.94 -25.08
C TRP A 67 -1.82 6.62 -25.07
N GLY A 68 -2.57 6.37 -26.16
CA GLY A 68 -2.86 5.03 -26.70
C GLY A 68 -4.07 4.26 -26.15
N ALA A 69 -4.92 3.78 -27.07
CA ALA A 69 -6.06 2.90 -26.85
C ALA A 69 -5.67 1.52 -26.29
N VAL A 70 -6.60 0.91 -25.56
CA VAL A 70 -6.51 -0.43 -24.96
C VAL A 70 -6.36 -1.49 -26.07
N PRO A 71 -5.27 -2.29 -26.12
CA PRO A 71 -5.23 -3.46 -26.98
C PRO A 71 -5.97 -4.61 -26.31
N SER A 72 -7.07 -5.05 -26.93
CA SER A 72 -7.63 -6.38 -26.69
C SER A 72 -6.69 -7.43 -27.26
N GLN A 73 -6.22 -8.38 -26.46
CA GLN A 73 -5.61 -9.60 -27.00
C GLN A 73 -6.19 -10.86 -26.37
N SER A 74 -6.52 -11.75 -27.31
CA SER A 74 -7.25 -13.01 -27.25
C SER A 74 -6.47 -14.14 -26.58
N HIS A 75 -7.24 -15.10 -26.06
CA HIS A 75 -6.78 -16.38 -25.54
C HIS A 75 -5.98 -17.21 -26.56
N GLY A 76 -4.85 -17.75 -26.11
CA GLY A 76 -4.08 -18.78 -26.81
C GLY A 76 -3.68 -19.90 -25.84
N ARG A 77 -4.03 -21.14 -26.19
CA ARG A 77 -4.02 -22.35 -25.37
C ARG A 77 -2.78 -23.21 -25.67
N ARG A 78 -2.31 -23.95 -24.66
CA ARG A 78 -1.49 -25.21 -24.65
C ARG A 78 -0.02 -25.16 -25.12
N SER A 79 0.87 -25.67 -24.25
CA SER A 79 1.73 -26.82 -24.58
C SER A 79 2.28 -27.51 -23.32
N SER A 80 2.39 -28.82 -23.40
CA SER A 80 2.79 -29.81 -22.40
C SER A 80 4.30 -29.97 -22.26
N SER A 81 4.70 -30.75 -21.24
CA SER A 81 5.95 -31.54 -21.13
C SER A 81 7.02 -31.02 -20.17
N GLY A 82 7.34 -31.85 -19.16
CA GLY A 82 8.62 -31.82 -18.47
C GLY A 82 8.59 -32.22 -16.99
N TRP A 83 8.20 -33.46 -16.65
CA TRP A 83 8.22 -33.94 -15.25
C TRP A 83 9.61 -33.84 -14.58
N LEU A 84 10.68 -33.84 -15.37
CA LEU A 84 12.06 -33.68 -14.91
C LEU A 84 12.38 -32.26 -14.38
N SER A 85 11.70 -31.21 -14.85
CA SER A 85 11.94 -29.85 -14.33
C SER A 85 11.38 -29.65 -12.91
N LYS A 86 10.34 -30.42 -12.55
CA LYS A 86 9.73 -30.42 -11.22
C LYS A 86 10.62 -31.05 -10.15
N LEU A 87 11.44 -32.03 -10.52
CA LEU A 87 12.37 -32.69 -9.58
C LEU A 87 13.55 -31.78 -9.21
N ILE A 88 14.05 -31.00 -10.17
CA ILE A 88 15.16 -30.06 -9.93
C ILE A 88 14.71 -28.90 -9.02
N THR A 89 13.49 -28.38 -9.23
CA THR A 89 12.93 -27.31 -8.39
C THR A 89 12.71 -27.77 -6.95
N LEU A 90 12.25 -29.01 -6.74
CA LEU A 90 12.06 -29.57 -5.40
C LEU A 90 13.39 -29.75 -4.65
N ALA A 91 14.44 -30.23 -5.33
CA ALA A 91 15.76 -30.41 -4.71
C ALA A 91 16.38 -29.08 -4.24
N VAL A 92 16.25 -28.02 -5.05
CA VAL A 92 16.72 -26.66 -4.69
C VAL A 92 15.93 -26.10 -3.50
N LEU A 93 14.62 -26.35 -3.45
CA LEU A 93 13.77 -25.93 -2.33
C LEU A 93 14.20 -26.59 -1.00
N ILE A 94 14.51 -27.89 -1.02
CA ILE A 94 14.95 -28.63 0.18
C ILE A 94 16.31 -28.10 0.69
N ILE A 95 17.24 -27.79 -0.22
CA ILE A 95 18.55 -27.21 0.14
C ILE A 95 18.39 -25.81 0.77
N MET A 96 17.47 -24.99 0.24
CA MET A 96 17.16 -23.67 0.80
C MET A 96 16.55 -23.77 2.21
N ILE A 97 15.61 -24.70 2.43
CA ILE A 97 15.01 -24.90 3.76
C ILE A 97 16.07 -25.38 4.76
N ALA A 98 16.91 -26.33 4.37
CA ALA A 98 17.97 -26.86 5.24
C ALA A 98 19.00 -25.76 5.61
N SER A 99 19.38 -24.91 4.67
CA SER A 99 20.30 -23.79 4.92
C SER A 99 19.67 -22.70 5.80
N MET A 100 18.37 -22.42 5.66
CA MET A 100 17.65 -21.46 6.49
C MET A 100 17.54 -21.91 7.96
N VAL A 101 17.33 -23.20 8.22
CA VAL A 101 17.30 -23.76 9.59
C VAL A 101 18.65 -23.64 10.30
N VAL A 102 19.77 -23.80 9.57
CA VAL A 102 21.13 -23.62 10.13
C VAL A 102 21.40 -22.15 10.49
N VAL A 103 20.89 -21.20 9.70
CA VAL A 103 21.02 -19.77 9.97
C VAL A 103 20.19 -19.35 11.19
N PHE A 104 18.95 -19.84 11.29
CA PHE A 104 18.05 -19.52 12.41
C PHE A 104 18.55 -20.06 13.75
N THR A 105 19.15 -21.26 13.77
CA THR A 105 19.74 -21.83 14.97
C THR A 105 20.99 -21.09 15.44
N ARG A 106 21.71 -20.40 14.53
CA ARG A 106 22.84 -19.51 14.87
C ARG A 106 22.40 -18.13 15.37
N LEU A 107 21.28 -17.60 14.89
CA LEU A 107 20.75 -16.30 15.31
C LEU A 107 20.10 -16.32 16.71
N LYS A 108 19.49 -17.44 17.11
CA LYS A 108 18.89 -17.58 18.46
C LYS A 108 19.90 -17.52 19.61
N ARG A 109 21.21 -17.67 19.35
CA ARG A 109 22.27 -17.54 20.39
C ARG A 109 22.76 -16.11 20.63
N LYS A 110 22.30 -15.11 19.86
CA LYS A 110 22.78 -13.73 19.96
C LYS A 110 21.82 -12.72 20.60
N PHE A 111 20.58 -13.12 20.92
CA PHE A 111 19.55 -12.21 21.44
C PHE A 111 18.95 -12.67 22.78
N SER A 112 19.81 -13.11 23.70
CA SER A 112 19.48 -13.15 25.12
C SER A 112 20.41 -12.19 25.86
N GLY A 113 20.06 -10.91 25.87
CA GLY A 113 20.87 -9.90 26.54
C GLY A 113 20.29 -8.50 26.48
N GLN A 114 19.79 -8.08 27.64
CA GLN A 114 19.78 -6.68 28.11
C GLN A 114 18.53 -5.84 27.85
N SER A 115 17.67 -5.86 28.88
CA SER A 115 16.66 -4.84 29.20
C SER A 115 17.34 -3.61 29.83
N GLY A 116 16.85 -2.42 29.53
CA GLY A 116 17.31 -1.16 30.13
C GLY A 116 16.37 0.01 29.82
N SER A 117 15.49 0.32 30.78
CA SER A 117 14.59 1.46 30.79
C SER A 117 15.30 2.81 31.03
N ARG A 118 14.78 3.92 30.48
CA ARG A 118 14.80 5.23 31.16
C ARG A 118 13.76 6.20 30.62
N HIS A 119 12.87 6.64 31.50
CA HIS A 119 12.01 7.81 31.33
C HIS A 119 12.81 9.12 31.40
N ARG A 120 12.43 10.12 30.59
CA ARG A 120 12.73 11.52 30.88
C ARG A 120 11.58 12.43 30.41
N ARG A 121 10.98 13.17 31.35
CA ARG A 121 10.02 14.27 31.11
C ARG A 121 10.78 15.56 30.78
N GLY A 122 10.22 16.40 29.91
CA GLY A 122 10.70 17.75 29.65
C GLY A 122 9.67 18.66 28.96
N ARG A 123 9.16 19.62 29.74
CA ARG A 123 8.53 20.94 29.47
C ARG A 123 8.08 21.35 28.05
N VAL A 124 6.84 21.85 28.02
CA VAL A 124 6.19 22.63 26.94
C VAL A 124 6.77 24.05 26.86
N ALA A 125 7.11 24.50 25.66
CA ALA A 125 7.35 25.90 25.32
C ALA A 125 6.53 26.26 24.07
N VAL A 126 5.88 27.43 24.11
CA VAL A 126 5.10 28.03 23.01
C VAL A 126 6.01 29.02 22.26
N GLY A 127 6.10 28.88 20.92
CA GLY A 127 6.80 29.82 20.03
C GLY A 127 6.64 29.45 18.52
N PRO A 128 6.83 30.40 17.57
CA PRO A 128 6.06 30.52 16.30
C PRO A 128 6.77 29.96 15.03
N PRO A 129 6.38 30.38 13.80
CA PRO A 129 5.84 29.54 12.71
C PRO A 129 6.85 28.63 11.97
N SER A 130 6.36 27.42 11.63
CA SER A 130 6.82 26.41 10.64
C SER A 130 8.32 26.37 10.27
N GLY A 131 9.09 25.65 11.08
CA GLY A 131 10.41 25.10 10.71
C GLY A 131 10.33 23.88 9.78
N PRO A 132 11.48 23.25 9.44
CA PRO A 132 11.54 22.05 8.59
C PRO A 132 10.57 20.99 9.09
N ARG A 133 9.81 20.34 8.18
CA ARG A 133 8.81 19.31 8.51
C ARG A 133 9.45 18.33 9.51
N GLN A 134 8.84 18.15 10.69
CA GLN A 134 9.31 17.14 11.63
C GLN A 134 9.16 15.77 10.94
N HIS A 135 10.30 15.17 10.60
CA HIS A 135 10.43 14.03 9.69
C HIS A 135 10.11 12.66 10.33
N GLU A 136 9.34 12.60 11.41
CA GLU A 136 9.08 11.32 12.09
C GLU A 136 7.67 10.81 11.76
N PRO A 137 7.54 9.66 11.06
CA PRO A 137 6.27 8.98 10.81
C PRO A 137 5.43 8.69 12.07
N ASP A 138 6.08 8.64 13.23
CA ASP A 138 5.43 8.48 14.54
C ASP A 138 4.67 9.74 14.98
N HIS A 139 4.97 10.91 14.40
CA HIS A 139 4.33 12.16 14.81
C HIS A 139 2.93 12.28 14.18
N PRO A 140 1.85 12.48 14.96
CA PRO A 140 0.49 12.45 14.43
C PRO A 140 0.18 13.49 13.35
N HIS A 141 0.87 14.62 13.38
CA HIS A 141 0.69 15.68 12.38
C HIS A 141 1.46 15.43 11.07
N PHE A 142 2.42 14.50 11.05
CA PHE A 142 3.22 14.18 9.86
C PHE A 142 2.32 13.70 8.71
N TRP A 143 1.45 12.72 8.99
CA TRP A 143 0.57 12.13 7.98
C TRP A 143 -0.46 13.12 7.40
N LEU A 144 -0.79 14.18 8.13
CA LEU A 144 -1.65 15.25 7.63
C LEU A 144 -0.93 16.16 6.62
N GLN A 145 0.40 16.08 6.53
CA GLN A 145 1.23 16.85 5.59
C GLN A 145 1.56 16.07 4.32
N VAL A 146 1.27 14.76 4.28
CA VAL A 146 1.50 13.92 3.09
C VAL A 146 0.56 14.33 1.98
N GLU A 147 1.12 14.74 0.85
CA GLU A 147 0.40 15.29 -0.30
C GLU A 147 0.31 14.29 -1.45
N VAL A 148 -0.64 14.55 -2.35
CA VAL A 148 -0.73 13.81 -3.61
C VAL A 148 0.53 14.07 -4.42
N GLY A 149 1.16 12.98 -4.84
CA GLY A 149 2.44 12.99 -5.53
C GLY A 149 3.62 12.74 -4.60
N ASP A 150 3.48 12.73 -3.28
CA ASP A 150 4.54 12.27 -2.37
C ASP A 150 4.81 10.78 -2.57
N MET A 151 6.04 10.37 -2.26
CA MET A 151 6.47 8.97 -2.35
C MET A 151 6.51 8.35 -0.96
N ILE A 152 5.91 7.17 -0.81
CA ILE A 152 5.96 6.34 0.38
C ILE A 152 6.81 5.12 0.04
N SER A 153 7.90 4.91 0.76
CA SER A 153 8.80 3.77 0.58
C SER A 153 8.64 2.81 1.74
N VAL A 154 8.43 1.53 1.43
CA VAL A 154 8.36 0.46 2.44
C VAL A 154 9.73 -0.21 2.55
N ASN A 155 10.35 -0.06 3.73
CA ASN A 155 11.70 -0.51 4.03
C ASN A 155 11.76 -1.97 4.48
N ASP A 156 10.76 -2.44 5.24
CA ASP A 156 10.71 -3.84 5.69
C ASP A 156 9.93 -4.71 4.70
N MET A 157 10.68 -5.58 4.05
CA MET A 157 10.24 -6.38 2.91
C MET A 157 9.42 -7.60 3.35
N GLN A 158 9.52 -8.08 4.60
CA GLN A 158 8.97 -9.39 4.97
C GLN A 158 7.43 -9.37 5.03
N SER A 159 6.85 -8.46 5.82
CA SER A 159 5.40 -8.30 6.00
C SER A 159 4.68 -7.92 4.70
N TRP A 160 5.35 -7.11 3.88
CA TRP A 160 4.83 -6.63 2.60
C TRP A 160 4.89 -7.68 1.49
N THR A 161 5.98 -8.45 1.44
CA THR A 161 6.15 -9.55 0.48
C THR A 161 5.09 -10.62 0.67
N ASP A 162 4.69 -10.91 1.90
CA ASP A 162 3.65 -11.91 2.16
C ASP A 162 2.25 -11.39 1.77
N MET A 163 1.98 -10.09 1.93
CA MET A 163 0.77 -9.43 1.40
C MET A 163 0.73 -9.48 -0.15
N LEU A 164 1.86 -9.21 -0.81
CA LEU A 164 1.96 -9.16 -2.27
C LEU A 164 2.15 -10.51 -2.95
N LYS A 165 2.64 -11.55 -2.26
CA LYS A 165 2.65 -12.92 -2.77
C LYS A 165 1.22 -13.41 -3.04
N ALA A 166 0.26 -13.04 -2.19
CA ALA A 166 -1.17 -13.29 -2.45
C ALA A 166 -1.69 -12.52 -3.69
N ALA A 167 -0.98 -11.47 -4.12
CA ALA A 167 -1.31 -10.63 -5.27
C ALA A 167 -0.35 -10.77 -6.48
N ASN A 168 0.58 -11.73 -6.47
CA ASN A 168 1.56 -12.01 -7.54
C ASN A 168 2.55 -10.88 -7.90
N ALA A 169 3.07 -10.08 -6.96
CA ALA A 169 4.05 -9.02 -7.26
C ALA A 169 5.49 -9.31 -6.73
N SER A 170 6.52 -8.80 -7.44
CA SER A 170 7.94 -9.12 -7.20
C SER A 170 8.61 -8.28 -6.10
N THR A 171 9.58 -8.90 -5.41
CA THR A 171 10.25 -8.48 -4.18
C THR A 171 11.49 -7.59 -4.37
N PHE A 172 11.38 -6.29 -4.16
CA PHE A 172 12.42 -5.38 -3.64
C PHE A 172 11.71 -4.14 -3.06
N GLY A 173 12.34 -3.43 -2.11
CA GLY A 173 11.80 -2.24 -1.44
C GLY A 173 10.95 -1.39 -2.39
N GLN A 174 9.69 -1.19 -1.99
CA GLN A 174 8.65 -0.81 -2.93
C GLN A 174 8.26 0.63 -2.70
N ASP A 175 8.45 1.43 -3.74
CA ASP A 175 8.04 2.82 -3.76
C ASP A 175 6.61 2.93 -4.27
N PHE A 176 5.81 3.67 -3.51
CA PHE A 176 4.45 4.00 -3.83
C PHE A 176 4.32 5.49 -4.03
N VAL A 177 3.52 5.90 -5.01
CA VAL A 177 3.17 7.30 -5.19
C VAL A 177 1.75 7.52 -4.67
N VAL A 178 1.57 8.53 -3.83
CA VAL A 178 0.25 8.94 -3.36
C VAL A 178 -0.52 9.52 -4.54
N ARG A 179 -1.61 8.86 -4.94
CA ARG A 179 -2.48 9.29 -6.04
C ARG A 179 -3.68 10.07 -5.56
N SER A 180 -4.18 9.71 -4.40
CA SER A 180 -5.30 10.38 -3.77
C SER A 180 -5.13 10.40 -2.27
N ALA A 181 -5.75 11.37 -1.62
CA ALA A 181 -5.79 11.49 -0.17
C ALA A 181 -7.21 11.88 0.26
N LEU A 182 -7.78 11.10 1.16
CA LEU A 182 -9.03 11.37 1.84
C LEU A 182 -8.70 11.62 3.29
N ARG A 183 -8.87 12.85 3.75
CA ARG A 183 -8.59 13.22 5.14
C ARG A 183 -9.90 13.40 5.86
N MET A 184 -10.11 12.58 6.88
CA MET A 184 -11.32 12.55 7.68
C MET A 184 -11.01 12.93 9.12
N ARG A 185 -11.87 13.77 9.68
CA ARG A 185 -11.85 14.17 11.09
C ARG A 185 -13.17 13.76 11.71
N ALA A 186 -13.12 13.10 12.87
CA ALA A 186 -14.31 12.85 13.66
C ALA A 186 -15.00 14.17 14.00
N ILE A 187 -16.32 14.13 14.14
CA ILE A 187 -17.09 15.29 14.63
C ILE A 187 -16.64 15.65 16.07
N ASP A 188 -16.29 14.65 16.88
CA ASP A 188 -15.93 14.83 18.29
C ASP A 188 -14.41 14.95 18.54
N ASP A 189 -13.60 15.14 17.49
CA ASP A 189 -12.13 15.30 17.56
C ASP A 189 -11.31 14.17 18.20
N HIS A 190 -11.95 13.09 18.67
CA HIS A 190 -11.30 11.98 19.36
C HIS A 190 -10.48 11.07 18.45
N TRP A 191 -10.71 11.13 17.14
CA TRP A 191 -9.91 10.42 16.15
C TRP A 191 -9.75 11.21 14.86
N GLN A 192 -8.67 10.92 14.15
CA GLN A 192 -8.37 11.46 12.83
C GLN A 192 -7.90 10.31 11.95
N SER A 193 -8.30 10.30 10.69
CA SER A 193 -7.82 9.31 9.74
C SER A 193 -7.48 9.93 8.40
N ALA A 194 -6.44 9.40 7.77
CA ALA A 194 -6.14 9.69 6.38
C ALA A 194 -6.14 8.38 5.60
N LEU A 195 -6.89 8.33 4.51
CA LEU A 195 -6.94 7.20 3.60
C LEU A 195 -6.31 7.64 2.28
N PHE A 196 -5.16 7.07 1.95
CA PHE A 196 -4.40 7.40 0.76
C PHE A 196 -4.59 6.32 -0.29
N GLY A 197 -5.02 6.68 -1.49
CA GLY A 197 -4.89 5.80 -2.65
C GLY A 197 -3.44 5.85 -3.13
N ILE A 198 -2.78 4.70 -3.18
CA ILE A 198 -1.36 4.60 -3.53
C ILE A 198 -1.18 3.68 -4.73
N ASP A 199 -0.29 4.06 -5.64
CA ASP A 199 0.09 3.23 -6.78
C ASP A 199 1.52 2.75 -6.59
N GLN A 200 1.76 1.46 -6.82
CA GLN A 200 3.12 0.96 -6.96
C GLN A 200 3.77 1.63 -8.19
N LEU A 201 4.91 2.28 -7.99
CA LEU A 201 5.62 2.99 -9.05
C LEU A 201 6.01 2.07 -10.22
N SER A 202 6.31 0.83 -9.88
CA SER A 202 6.77 -0.23 -10.77
C SER A 202 5.66 -1.03 -11.46
N ALA A 203 4.40 -0.88 -11.04
CA ALA A 203 3.29 -1.67 -11.57
C ALA A 203 2.74 -1.11 -12.88
N MET A 204 2.18 -1.99 -13.70
CA MET A 204 1.41 -1.56 -14.87
C MET A 204 0.12 -0.86 -14.40
N PRO A 205 -0.35 0.19 -15.10
CA PRO A 205 -1.63 0.81 -14.77
C PRO A 205 -2.75 -0.23 -14.72
N GLY A 206 -3.50 -0.25 -13.61
CA GLY A 206 -4.69 -1.08 -13.44
C GLY A 206 -4.47 -2.45 -12.78
N ASP A 207 -3.24 -2.80 -12.37
CA ASP A 207 -2.97 -4.12 -11.78
C ASP A 207 -3.63 -4.32 -10.40
N GLN A 208 -3.68 -3.28 -9.56
CA GLN A 208 -4.34 -3.34 -8.26
C GLN A 208 -4.50 -1.94 -7.65
N SER A 209 -5.65 -1.65 -7.05
CA SER A 209 -5.83 -0.45 -6.22
C SER A 209 -5.35 -0.75 -4.80
N LEU A 210 -4.28 -0.06 -4.39
CA LEU A 210 -3.76 -0.13 -3.02
C LEU A 210 -4.17 1.12 -2.25
N TRP A 211 -4.38 0.92 -0.95
CA TRP A 211 -4.85 1.95 -0.04
C TRP A 211 -4.06 1.91 1.25
N MET A 212 -3.59 3.06 1.72
CA MET A 212 -2.97 3.17 3.03
C MET A 212 -3.89 3.96 3.97
N LEU A 213 -4.27 3.33 5.07
CA LEU A 213 -4.98 3.98 6.16
C LEU A 213 -3.97 4.38 7.24
N VAL A 214 -4.04 5.65 7.61
CA VAL A 214 -3.47 6.19 8.83
C VAL A 214 -4.63 6.40 9.79
N TRP A 215 -4.63 5.69 10.91
CA TRP A 215 -5.65 5.80 11.93
C TRP A 215 -5.04 6.34 13.22
N ARG A 216 -5.56 7.47 13.71
CA ARG A 216 -5.10 8.08 14.95
C ARG A 216 -6.19 8.03 16.00
N GLN A 217 -5.90 7.42 17.14
CA GLN A 217 -6.80 7.36 18.29
C GLN A 217 -6.01 7.44 19.59
N ALA A 218 -6.44 8.30 20.53
CA ALA A 218 -5.82 8.46 21.85
C ALA A 218 -4.27 8.66 21.82
N GLY A 219 -3.78 9.36 20.80
CA GLY A 219 -2.34 9.62 20.62
C GLY A 219 -1.53 8.48 20.00
N GLN A 220 -2.13 7.33 19.75
CA GLN A 220 -1.51 6.24 18.98
C GLN A 220 -1.80 6.43 17.49
N VAL A 221 -0.80 6.13 16.66
CA VAL A 221 -0.93 6.08 15.20
C VAL A 221 -0.83 4.63 14.78
N GLU A 222 -1.84 4.15 14.08
CA GLU A 222 -1.85 2.83 13.45
C GLU A 222 -1.82 3.02 11.94
N LEU A 223 -0.86 2.36 11.30
CA LEU A 223 -0.70 2.37 9.86
C LEU A 223 -1.11 1.00 9.34
N SER A 224 -1.87 1.00 8.27
CA SER A 224 -2.32 -0.24 7.64
C SER A 224 -2.41 -0.04 6.15
N VAL A 225 -2.08 -1.08 5.41
CA VAL A 225 -2.17 -1.05 3.96
C VAL A 225 -3.10 -2.15 3.51
N TYR A 226 -3.91 -1.80 2.53
CA TYR A 226 -4.99 -2.61 2.04
C TYR A 226 -4.98 -2.68 0.52
N TYR A 227 -5.65 -3.69 0.01
CA TYR A 227 -5.97 -3.85 -1.40
C TYR A 227 -7.45 -4.18 -1.58
N THR A 228 -7.97 -3.91 -2.77
CA THR A 228 -9.31 -4.36 -3.15
C THR A 228 -9.25 -5.84 -3.57
N PRO A 229 -9.92 -6.77 -2.85
CA PRO A 229 -9.98 -8.16 -3.24
C PRO A 229 -10.75 -8.32 -4.56
N LYS A 230 -10.33 -9.27 -5.40
CA LYS A 230 -11.02 -9.57 -6.66
C LYS A 230 -12.29 -10.36 -6.39
N GLY A 231 -13.30 -10.19 -7.25
CA GLY A 231 -14.53 -10.99 -7.22
C GLY A 231 -15.60 -10.52 -6.24
N ILE A 232 -15.33 -9.50 -5.42
CA ILE A 232 -16.36 -8.89 -4.57
C ILE A 232 -16.95 -7.68 -5.31
N GLN A 233 -18.19 -7.80 -5.77
CA GLN A 233 -18.94 -6.66 -6.30
C GLN A 233 -19.65 -5.95 -5.16
N LEU A 234 -19.28 -4.70 -4.95
CA LEU A 234 -19.92 -3.83 -3.95
C LEU A 234 -20.57 -2.66 -4.68
N GLY A 235 -21.67 -2.20 -4.09
CA GLY A 235 -22.47 -1.09 -4.59
C GLY A 235 -22.91 -0.23 -3.42
N THR A 236 -24.08 0.38 -3.54
CA THR A 236 -24.80 0.92 -2.40
C THR A 236 -25.30 -0.20 -1.48
N ARG A 237 -25.82 0.16 -0.30
CA ARG A 237 -26.47 -0.81 0.58
C ARG A 237 -27.70 -1.42 -0.08
N ALA A 238 -28.50 -0.62 -0.76
CA ALA A 238 -29.64 -1.09 -1.56
C ALA A 238 -29.19 -2.12 -2.61
N ASP A 239 -28.14 -1.83 -3.38
CA ASP A 239 -27.62 -2.77 -4.38
C ASP A 239 -27.19 -4.11 -3.77
N MET A 240 -26.65 -4.09 -2.55
CA MET A 240 -26.26 -5.32 -1.84
C MET A 240 -27.48 -6.12 -1.41
N LEU A 241 -28.49 -5.47 -0.84
CA LEU A 241 -29.73 -6.11 -0.41
C LEU A 241 -30.50 -6.73 -1.57
N ASP A 242 -30.59 -6.03 -2.70
CA ASP A 242 -31.28 -6.50 -3.91
C ASP A 242 -30.64 -7.77 -4.48
N ARG A 243 -29.33 -7.95 -4.30
CA ARG A 243 -28.60 -9.18 -4.67
C ARG A 243 -28.71 -10.29 -3.62
N GLY A 244 -29.24 -10.00 -2.44
CA GLY A 244 -29.25 -10.90 -1.29
C GLY A 244 -27.92 -10.95 -0.52
N ASP A 245 -27.01 -10.00 -0.75
CA ASP A 245 -25.72 -9.88 -0.05
C ASP A 245 -25.91 -9.26 1.35
N ASN A 246 -26.65 -9.92 2.23
CA ASN A 246 -26.97 -9.40 3.57
C ASN A 246 -25.91 -9.68 4.65
N TRP A 247 -24.85 -10.43 4.32
CA TRP A 247 -23.81 -10.88 5.25
C TRP A 247 -22.97 -9.77 5.89
N LEU A 248 -23.05 -8.53 5.39
CA LEU A 248 -22.40 -7.35 5.98
C LEU A 248 -23.28 -6.60 6.98
N PHE A 249 -24.58 -6.90 7.04
CA PHE A 249 -25.55 -6.10 7.78
C PHE A 249 -26.21 -6.90 8.90
N GLU A 250 -26.41 -6.24 10.03
CA GLU A 250 -27.29 -6.78 11.06
C GLU A 250 -28.73 -6.76 10.56
N PRO A 251 -29.57 -7.72 11.00
CA PRO A 251 -31.00 -7.66 10.74
C PRO A 251 -31.56 -6.30 11.20
N PRO A 252 -32.37 -5.63 10.37
CA PRO A 252 -32.96 -4.36 10.73
C PRO A 252 -33.90 -4.51 11.93
N SER A 253 -34.09 -3.41 12.66
CA SER A 253 -35.07 -3.35 13.75
C SER A 253 -36.40 -2.81 13.24
N GLY A 254 -37.44 -3.65 13.26
CA GLY A 254 -38.78 -3.29 12.78
C GLY A 254 -38.97 -3.46 11.26
N ASP A 255 -40.19 -3.18 10.80
CA ASP A 255 -40.60 -3.42 9.41
C ASP A 255 -40.38 -2.21 8.49
N ASP A 256 -40.33 -0.99 9.04
CA ASP A 256 -40.21 0.28 8.29
C ASP A 256 -38.77 0.81 8.22
N TRP A 257 -37.80 -0.07 7.95
CA TRP A 257 -36.39 0.30 7.88
C TRP A 257 -35.96 0.72 6.47
N MET A 258 -34.93 1.57 6.39
CA MET A 258 -34.30 1.97 5.14
C MET A 258 -32.87 1.43 5.06
N PRO A 259 -32.30 1.24 3.85
CA PRO A 259 -30.93 0.72 3.71
C PRO A 259 -29.88 1.47 4.53
N ASN A 260 -30.03 2.80 4.66
CA ASN A 260 -29.09 3.60 5.45
C ASN A 260 -29.20 3.38 6.97
N ASP A 261 -30.30 2.80 7.45
CA ASP A 261 -30.51 2.48 8.87
C ASP A 261 -29.79 1.19 9.28
N LEU A 262 -29.37 0.37 8.31
CA LEU A 262 -28.70 -0.89 8.58
C LEU A 262 -27.39 -0.68 9.35
N GLN A 263 -27.18 -1.49 10.37
CA GLN A 263 -25.92 -1.54 11.09
C GLN A 263 -25.02 -2.58 10.44
N PHE A 264 -23.71 -2.35 10.49
CA PHE A 264 -22.75 -3.35 10.03
C PHE A 264 -22.56 -4.41 11.10
N VAL A 265 -22.41 -5.66 10.68
CA VAL A 265 -22.20 -6.78 11.62
C VAL A 265 -20.93 -6.61 12.44
N HIS A 266 -20.99 -6.99 13.71
CA HIS A 266 -19.81 -7.07 14.58
C HIS A 266 -18.80 -8.14 14.15
N GLN A 267 -19.23 -9.12 13.33
CA GLN A 267 -18.39 -10.20 12.86
C GLN A 267 -18.69 -10.51 11.40
N VAL A 268 -17.64 -10.56 10.59
CA VAL A 268 -17.71 -10.99 9.19
C VAL A 268 -17.01 -12.33 9.06
N THR A 269 -17.66 -13.28 8.41
CA THR A 269 -17.06 -14.55 8.06
C THR A 269 -16.74 -14.58 6.57
N HIS A 270 -15.50 -14.90 6.21
CA HIS A 270 -15.00 -14.88 4.85
C HIS A 270 -14.22 -16.15 4.54
N SER A 271 -14.55 -16.85 3.46
CA SER A 271 -13.75 -17.98 2.99
C SER A 271 -12.48 -17.45 2.32
N GLY A 272 -11.33 -17.85 2.86
CA GLY A 272 -10.02 -17.51 2.31
C GLY A 272 -9.11 -18.73 2.24
N THR A 273 -7.86 -18.54 1.84
CA THR A 273 -6.83 -19.59 1.93
C THR A 273 -5.82 -19.24 3.00
N ASN A 274 -5.41 -20.22 3.81
CA ASN A 274 -4.32 -20.05 4.78
C ASN A 274 -2.94 -20.07 4.08
N GLU A 275 -1.86 -20.00 4.87
CA GLU A 275 -0.48 -20.04 4.35
C GLU A 275 -0.15 -21.33 3.59
N SER A 276 -0.85 -22.44 3.87
CA SER A 276 -0.69 -23.71 3.16
C SER A 276 -1.54 -23.83 1.90
N GLY A 277 -2.31 -22.79 1.53
CA GLY A 277 -3.21 -22.80 0.37
C GLY A 277 -4.49 -23.61 0.60
N THR A 278 -4.79 -23.99 1.84
CA THR A 278 -6.02 -24.69 2.22
C THR A 278 -7.13 -23.67 2.41
N GLU A 279 -8.31 -23.96 1.87
CA GLU A 279 -9.50 -23.15 2.12
C GLU A 279 -9.86 -23.21 3.62
N VAL A 280 -9.97 -22.05 4.23
CA VAL A 280 -10.31 -21.87 5.64
C VAL A 280 -11.35 -20.77 5.76
N GLU A 281 -12.27 -20.97 6.68
CA GLU A 281 -13.24 -19.97 7.06
C GLU A 281 -12.58 -18.99 8.04
N GLN A 282 -12.50 -17.71 7.67
CA GLN A 282 -11.82 -16.69 8.44
C GLN A 282 -12.85 -15.81 9.13
N VAL A 283 -12.68 -15.64 10.44
CA VAL A 283 -13.59 -14.86 11.27
C VAL A 283 -12.96 -13.52 11.62
N PHE A 284 -13.47 -12.46 11.01
CA PHE A 284 -13.07 -11.09 11.25
C PHE A 284 -13.99 -10.45 12.29
N LYS A 285 -13.42 -10.02 13.42
CA LYS A 285 -14.17 -9.36 14.49
C LYS A 285 -13.96 -7.85 14.45
N GLN A 286 -15.03 -7.09 14.65
CA GLN A 286 -14.95 -5.63 14.60
C GLN A 286 -13.95 -5.16 15.66
N SER A 287 -13.12 -4.19 15.29
CA SER A 287 -12.16 -3.59 16.21
C SER A 287 -12.89 -2.90 17.35
N ALA A 288 -12.25 -2.77 18.52
CA ALA A 288 -12.85 -2.10 19.68
C ALA A 288 -13.23 -0.63 19.42
N ALA A 289 -12.62 0.00 18.41
CA ALA A 289 -13.02 1.31 17.95
C ALA A 289 -14.36 1.20 17.18
N PRO A 290 -15.38 2.00 17.52
CA PRO A 290 -16.63 2.01 16.78
C PRO A 290 -16.40 2.41 15.33
N ALA A 291 -17.40 2.14 14.47
CA ALA A 291 -17.39 2.63 13.10
C ALA A 291 -17.13 4.14 13.09
N ALA A 292 -16.04 4.56 12.45
CA ALA A 292 -15.71 5.97 12.32
C ALA A 292 -16.62 6.59 11.27
N PHE A 293 -17.33 7.63 11.67
CA PHE A 293 -18.14 8.43 10.77
C PHE A 293 -17.68 9.87 10.80
N GLY A 294 -17.50 10.46 9.62
CA GLY A 294 -17.07 11.85 9.54
C GLY A 294 -17.15 12.44 8.14
N LEU A 295 -16.75 13.70 8.07
CA LEU A 295 -16.62 14.43 6.83
C LEU A 295 -15.18 14.31 6.32
N ALA A 296 -15.04 13.87 5.07
CA ALA A 296 -13.76 13.67 4.41
C ALA A 296 -13.53 14.73 3.34
N THR A 297 -12.32 15.29 3.30
CA THR A 297 -11.86 16.14 2.19
C THR A 297 -10.98 15.32 1.25
N ALA A 298 -11.30 15.34 -0.05
CA ALA A 298 -10.60 14.57 -1.08
C ALA A 298 -9.57 15.41 -1.86
N TYR A 299 -8.45 14.77 -2.22
CA TYR A 299 -7.38 15.30 -3.06
C TYR A 299 -6.88 14.20 -4.03
N PRO A 300 -6.46 14.51 -5.27
CA PRO A 300 -6.64 15.77 -5.98
C PRO A 300 -8.11 15.88 -6.41
N GLY A 301 -8.70 17.06 -6.25
CA GLY A 301 -10.11 17.27 -6.60
C GLY A 301 -10.61 18.63 -6.14
N ASN A 302 -11.81 18.98 -6.57
CA ASN A 302 -12.58 20.03 -5.90
C ASN A 302 -12.65 19.59 -4.43
N ARG A 303 -12.46 20.49 -3.46
CA ARG A 303 -12.48 20.19 -2.01
C ARG A 303 -13.90 19.82 -1.54
N SER A 304 -14.61 18.99 -2.31
CA SER A 304 -15.91 18.45 -1.99
C SER A 304 -15.74 17.62 -0.74
N VAL A 305 -16.34 18.13 0.32
CA VAL A 305 -16.53 17.40 1.54
C VAL A 305 -17.54 16.30 1.25
N ARG A 306 -17.17 15.05 1.52
CA ARG A 306 -18.06 13.89 1.40
C ARG A 306 -18.23 13.24 2.76
N SER A 307 -19.42 12.74 3.03
CA SER A 307 -19.59 11.85 4.19
C SER A 307 -18.83 10.55 3.94
N LEU A 308 -18.09 10.08 4.95
CA LEU A 308 -17.30 8.85 4.89
C LEU A 308 -17.56 8.04 6.17
N ARG A 309 -17.76 6.74 6.01
CA ARG A 309 -17.80 5.79 7.12
C ARG A 309 -16.72 4.73 6.93
N LEU A 310 -15.97 4.46 8.00
CA LEU A 310 -14.94 3.42 8.04
C LEU A 310 -15.30 2.40 9.11
N VAL A 311 -15.35 1.13 8.72
CA VAL A 311 -15.57 0.01 9.64
C VAL A 311 -14.41 -0.96 9.53
N ARG A 312 -13.80 -1.28 10.68
CA ARG A 312 -12.59 -2.08 10.75
C ARG A 312 -12.86 -3.38 11.46
N TRP A 313 -12.47 -4.49 10.86
CA TRP A 313 -12.42 -5.79 11.50
C TRP A 313 -11.00 -6.34 11.49
N ARG A 314 -10.73 -7.22 12.44
CA ARG A 314 -9.47 -7.92 12.61
C ARG A 314 -9.72 -9.41 12.82
N CYS A 315 -9.01 -10.23 12.07
CA CYS A 315 -8.92 -11.66 12.33
C CYS A 315 -7.92 -11.89 13.48
N PRO A 316 -8.30 -12.62 14.54
CA PRO A 316 -7.39 -12.95 15.64
C PRO A 316 -6.37 -14.04 15.26
N GLU A 317 -6.63 -14.79 14.19
CA GLU A 317 -5.77 -15.87 13.73
C GLU A 317 -4.55 -15.34 12.96
N ALA A 318 -3.45 -16.10 12.99
CA ALA A 318 -2.25 -15.77 12.24
C ALA A 318 -2.48 -16.04 10.74
N MET A 319 -2.55 -14.99 9.94
CA MET A 319 -2.77 -15.06 8.50
C MET A 319 -2.16 -13.84 7.80
N HIS A 320 -1.98 -13.92 6.47
CA HIS A 320 -1.33 -12.87 5.70
C HIS A 320 -2.06 -11.51 5.72
N ASN A 321 -3.40 -11.53 5.69
CA ASN A 321 -4.23 -10.31 5.62
C ASN A 321 -5.21 -10.27 6.79
N PRO A 322 -4.74 -10.06 8.03
CA PRO A 322 -5.58 -10.17 9.21
C PRO A 322 -6.51 -8.97 9.39
N LEU A 323 -6.47 -7.96 8.51
CA LEU A 323 -7.32 -6.78 8.59
C LEU A 323 -8.34 -6.76 7.46
N MET A 324 -9.54 -6.31 7.79
CA MET A 324 -10.59 -5.99 6.84
C MET A 324 -11.10 -4.58 7.12
N LEU A 325 -11.25 -3.78 6.07
CA LEU A 325 -11.74 -2.41 6.14
C LEU A 325 -12.90 -2.27 5.14
N LEU A 326 -14.05 -1.80 5.63
CA LEU A 326 -15.13 -1.34 4.79
C LEU A 326 -15.12 0.18 4.78
N VAL A 327 -15.18 0.74 3.58
CA VAL A 327 -15.23 2.18 3.32
C VAL A 327 -16.56 2.47 2.64
N GLU A 328 -17.38 3.34 3.24
CA GLU A 328 -18.64 3.79 2.67
C GLU A 328 -18.56 5.27 2.31
N PHE A 329 -18.63 5.57 1.01
CA PHE A 329 -18.58 6.92 0.47
C PHE A 329 -19.98 7.49 0.28
N GLY A 330 -20.26 8.69 0.81
CA GLY A 330 -21.56 9.34 0.65
C GLY A 330 -22.64 8.76 1.56
N ALA A 331 -22.27 8.19 2.71
CA ALA A 331 -23.16 7.51 3.65
C ALA A 331 -24.37 8.36 4.12
N MET A 332 -24.31 9.69 4.08
CA MET A 332 -25.45 10.57 4.44
C MET A 332 -26.12 11.24 3.24
N GLU A 333 -25.60 11.04 2.03
CA GLU A 333 -26.04 11.81 0.87
C GLU A 333 -27.24 11.17 0.17
N ARG A 334 -27.53 9.89 0.46
CA ARG A 334 -28.53 9.09 -0.26
C ARG A 334 -29.28 8.14 0.67
N MET A 335 -30.55 7.92 0.37
CA MET A 335 -31.42 6.96 1.08
C MET A 335 -30.99 5.51 0.84
N GLU A 336 -30.42 5.22 -0.33
CA GLU A 336 -29.91 3.90 -0.75
C GLU A 336 -28.63 3.48 0.01
N GLY A 337 -28.06 4.39 0.82
CA GLY A 337 -26.74 4.24 1.43
C GLY A 337 -25.61 4.75 0.55
N GLY A 338 -24.41 4.83 1.13
CA GLY A 338 -23.22 5.22 0.39
C GLY A 338 -22.66 4.09 -0.48
N HIS A 339 -21.75 4.41 -1.39
CA HIS A 339 -21.03 3.40 -2.16
C HIS A 339 -20.01 2.68 -1.27
N LEU A 340 -20.12 1.35 -1.20
CA LEU A 340 -19.31 0.49 -0.35
C LEU A 340 -18.09 -0.02 -1.09
N GLN A 341 -16.96 -0.06 -0.39
CA GLN A 341 -15.73 -0.70 -0.83
C GLN A 341 -15.15 -1.51 0.33
N LEU A 342 -14.89 -2.79 0.08
CA LEU A 342 -14.25 -3.70 1.02
C LEU A 342 -12.79 -3.85 0.63
N LEU A 343 -11.93 -3.79 1.64
CA LEU A 343 -10.49 -3.82 1.49
C LEU A 343 -9.93 -4.85 2.48
N LEU A 344 -8.96 -5.65 2.03
CA LEU A 344 -8.21 -6.58 2.87
C LEU A 344 -6.79 -6.08 3.02
N GLY A 345 -6.17 -6.29 4.19
CA GLY A 345 -4.87 -5.68 4.45
C GLY A 345 -4.15 -6.19 5.68
N THR A 346 -3.08 -5.49 6.01
CA THR A 346 -2.20 -5.78 7.14
C THR A 346 -1.72 -4.48 7.80
N SER A 347 -1.31 -4.58 9.06
CA SER A 347 -0.68 -3.46 9.78
C SER A 347 0.75 -3.28 9.31
N VAL A 348 1.21 -2.04 9.26
CA VAL A 348 2.59 -1.67 8.95
C VAL A 348 3.13 -0.86 10.12
N ARG A 349 4.38 -1.08 10.51
CA ARG A 349 4.97 -0.27 11.58
C ARG A 349 5.49 1.06 11.02
N PRO A 350 5.41 2.17 11.77
CA PRO A 350 5.90 3.46 11.29
C PRO A 350 7.38 3.48 10.90
N ASP A 351 8.23 2.70 11.57
CA ASP A 351 9.66 2.57 11.28
C ASP A 351 9.95 1.77 10.00
N GLU A 352 8.96 1.06 9.46
CA GLU A 352 9.04 0.35 8.18
C GLU A 352 8.72 1.27 6.99
N LEU A 353 8.37 2.53 7.24
CA LEU A 353 7.90 3.46 6.23
C LEU A 353 8.77 4.72 6.21
N ASP A 354 9.12 5.15 5.01
CA ASP A 354 9.69 6.47 4.77
C ASP A 354 8.79 7.24 3.81
N VAL A 355 8.68 8.56 4.01
CA VAL A 355 7.93 9.42 3.10
C VAL A 355 8.86 10.51 2.58
N THR A 356 9.10 10.46 1.28
CA THR A 356 9.89 11.46 0.57
C THR A 356 8.96 12.44 -0.14
N PRO A 357 8.96 13.74 0.26
CA PRO A 357 8.23 14.76 -0.47
C PRO A 357 8.83 14.95 -1.85
N LEU A 358 8.08 14.68 -2.92
CA LEU A 358 8.60 14.81 -4.28
C LEU A 358 8.69 16.28 -4.75
N GLY A 359 8.31 17.24 -3.90
CA GLY A 359 8.34 18.69 -4.16
C GLY A 359 9.46 19.48 -3.47
N ALA A 360 10.24 18.89 -2.56
CA ALA A 360 11.19 19.65 -1.73
C ALA A 360 12.47 20.10 -2.47
N ASP A 361 12.92 19.37 -3.48
CA ASP A 361 14.16 19.65 -4.23
C ASP A 361 14.02 20.76 -5.31
N ARG A 362 12.93 21.54 -5.29
CA ARG A 362 12.71 22.65 -6.25
C ARG A 362 12.83 24.06 -5.65
N ALA A 363 13.11 24.17 -4.36
CA ALA A 363 13.22 25.47 -3.67
C ALA A 363 14.63 25.79 -3.12
N ALA A 364 15.65 25.01 -3.51
CA ALA A 364 17.05 25.24 -3.13
C ALA A 364 17.90 25.67 -4.33
#